data_AF-A0A212F502-F1
#
_entry.id   AF-A0A212F502-F1
#
_cell.length_a   1.000
_cell.length_b   1.000
_cell.length_c   1.000
_cell.angle_alpha   90.00
_cell.angle_beta   90.00
_cell.angle_gamma   90.00
#
_symmetry.space_group_name_H-M   'P 1'
#
loop_
_entity.id
_entity.type
_entity.pdbx_description
1 polymer ?
#
loop_
_entity_poly.entity_id
_entity_poly.type
_entity_poly.pdbx_seq_one_letter_code
_entity_poly.pdbx_strand_id
1 'polypeptide(L)'
;MELTSISSFEVLKLNPSNLLLLINKCVEIKLIKNTILSGFINSIDPIDYSMVILTLQEDKVRTTLIPGHAILDVCVKEPDSSINIPKKKSIDSAAVCKTNRKQMVLGWLKENLLPVSEMNENIVFGNVTILPPYQITDICTNNPMVAMQLVNIMNKMPDDYNPA
;
A
#
# COMPACT_ATOMS: atom_id res chain seq x y z
N MET A 1 5.67 29.03 20.43
CA MET A 1 4.66 28.00 20.18
C MET A 1 4.16 28.25 18.77
N GLU A 2 4.94 27.81 17.78
CA GLU A 2 4.66 28.08 16.37
C GLU A 2 3.87 26.91 15.79
N LEU A 3 2.63 27.20 15.43
CA LEU A 3 1.85 26.39 14.51
C LEU A 3 2.56 26.45 13.16
N THR A 4 3.40 25.46 12.86
CA THR A 4 3.99 25.33 11.54
C THR A 4 2.88 24.89 10.59
N SER A 5 2.22 25.89 9.99
CA SER A 5 1.42 25.69 8.79
C SER A 5 2.35 25.08 7.76
N ILE A 6 2.26 23.77 7.56
CA ILE A 6 2.93 23.17 6.42
C ILE A 6 2.22 23.74 5.20
N SER A 7 3.01 24.54 4.49
CA SER A 7 2.73 25.21 3.23
C SER A 7 1.91 24.35 2.27
N SER A 8 1.08 25.02 1.47
CA SER A 8 0.14 24.46 0.48
C SER A 8 0.53 23.09 -0.07
N PHE A 9 -0.47 22.22 -0.25
CA PHE A 9 -0.27 20.87 -0.78
C PHE A 9 0.62 20.80 -2.04
N GLU A 10 0.64 21.84 -2.86
CA GLU A 10 1.57 22.01 -3.98
C GLU A 10 3.06 21.99 -3.59
N VAL A 11 3.45 22.60 -2.46
CA VAL A 11 4.84 22.55 -1.97
C VAL A 11 5.22 21.15 -1.51
N LEU A 12 4.27 20.39 -0.97
CA LEU A 12 4.48 18.99 -0.59
C LEU A 12 4.72 18.09 -1.81
N LYS A 13 4.12 18.40 -2.96
CA LYS A 13 4.35 17.65 -4.22
C LYS A 13 5.76 17.82 -4.77
N LEU A 14 6.42 18.96 -4.51
CA LEU A 14 7.77 19.26 -4.99
C LEU A 14 8.85 18.37 -4.34
N ASN A 15 8.58 17.85 -3.14
CA ASN A 15 9.50 16.96 -2.45
C ASN A 15 8.74 15.77 -1.86
N PRO A 16 8.70 14.62 -2.57
CA PRO A 16 7.96 13.44 -2.14
C PRO A 16 8.35 12.93 -0.75
N SER A 17 9.57 13.18 -0.29
CA SER A 17 10.01 12.82 1.06
C SER A 17 9.22 13.55 2.15
N ASN A 18 8.71 14.75 1.87
CA ASN A 18 7.88 15.50 2.80
C ASN A 18 6.48 14.88 2.95
N LEU A 19 5.98 14.19 1.93
CA LEU A 19 4.72 13.45 2.03
C LEU A 19 4.83 12.32 3.05
N LEU A 20 5.99 11.65 3.11
CA LEU A 20 6.22 10.57 4.07
C LEU A 20 6.10 11.04 5.53
N LEU A 21 6.38 12.32 5.81
CA LEU A 21 6.24 12.90 7.16
C LEU A 21 4.78 12.99 7.63
N LEU A 22 3.82 12.94 6.70
CA LEU A 22 2.39 12.95 7.01
C LEU A 22 1.87 11.57 7.40
N ILE A 23 2.59 10.49 7.08
CA ILE A 23 2.17 9.12 7.41
C ILE A 23 2.04 8.98 8.94
N ASN A 24 0.93 8.38 9.38
CA ASN A 24 0.51 8.23 10.77
C ASN A 24 0.20 9.55 11.51
N LYS A 25 0.17 10.70 10.82
CA LYS A 25 -0.27 11.96 11.42
C LYS A 25 -1.78 12.13 11.29
N CYS A 26 -2.37 12.74 12.32
CA CYS A 26 -3.73 13.27 12.23
C CYS A 26 -3.69 14.51 11.35
N VAL A 27 -4.53 14.56 10.33
CA VAL A 27 -4.60 15.67 9.38
C VAL A 27 -6.04 16.09 9.15
N GLU A 28 -6.20 17.35 8.80
CA GLU A 28 -7.39 17.89 8.14
C GLU A 28 -7.06 18.14 6.68
N ILE A 29 -7.88 17.60 5.79
CA ILE A 29 -7.71 17.67 4.34
C ILE A 29 -8.87 18.49 3.78
N LYS A 30 -8.53 19.57 3.05
CA LYS A 30 -9.51 20.34 2.29
C LYS A 30 -9.58 19.77 0.89
N LEU A 31 -10.79 19.42 0.45
CA LEU A 31 -11.08 18.85 -0.84
C LEU A 31 -11.82 19.84 -1.76
N ILE A 32 -11.86 19.53 -3.05
CA ILE A 32 -12.73 20.22 -4.00
C ILE A 32 -14.19 20.22 -3.49
N LYS A 33 -14.96 21.27 -3.85
CA LYS A 33 -16.34 21.49 -3.40
C LYS A 33 -16.47 21.78 -1.90
N ASN A 34 -15.44 22.38 -1.30
CA ASN A 34 -15.45 22.85 0.08
C ASN A 34 -15.74 21.74 1.11
N THR A 35 -15.34 20.51 0.80
CA THR A 35 -15.48 19.35 1.69
C THR A 35 -14.22 19.24 2.54
N ILE A 36 -14.38 19.00 3.83
CA ILE A 36 -13.28 18.83 4.78
C ILE A 36 -13.36 17.43 5.36
N LEU A 37 -12.22 16.73 5.40
CA LEU A 37 -12.10 15.41 5.99
C LEU A 37 -10.96 15.39 6.99
N SER A 38 -11.18 14.83 8.17
CA SER A 38 -10.16 14.69 9.22
C SER A 38 -9.94 13.24 9.59
N GLY A 39 -8.69 12.86 9.82
CA GLY A 39 -8.30 11.48 10.13
C GLY A 39 -6.80 11.26 10.03
N PHE A 40 -6.39 10.00 10.10
CA PHE A 40 -4.98 9.60 10.08
C PHE A 40 -4.55 9.17 8.69
N ILE A 41 -3.45 9.71 8.18
CA ILE A 41 -2.88 9.23 6.93
C ILE A 41 -2.27 7.85 7.16
N ASN A 42 -2.75 6.85 6.41
CA ASN A 42 -2.21 5.49 6.43
C ASN A 42 -1.16 5.26 5.32
N SER A 43 -1.39 5.82 4.14
CA SER A 43 -0.47 5.71 3.00
C SER A 43 -0.72 6.82 1.99
N ILE A 44 0.30 7.13 1.20
CA ILE A 44 0.26 8.12 0.13
C ILE A 44 0.88 7.48 -1.10
N ASP A 45 0.21 7.60 -2.25
CA ASP A 45 0.80 7.29 -3.54
C ASP A 45 1.65 8.49 -4.01
N PRO A 46 2.96 8.34 -4.20
CA PRO A 46 3.82 9.45 -4.62
C PRO A 46 3.63 9.85 -6.09
N ILE A 47 2.93 9.03 -6.90
CA ILE A 47 2.69 9.31 -8.33
C ILE A 47 1.49 10.23 -8.50
N ASP A 48 0.30 9.76 -8.09
CA ASP A 48 -0.94 10.53 -8.25
C ASP A 48 -1.29 11.37 -7.02
N TYR A 49 -0.44 11.36 -5.99
CA TYR A 49 -0.64 12.03 -4.71
C TYR A 49 -1.93 11.63 -3.99
N SER A 50 -2.46 10.45 -4.31
CA SER A 50 -3.65 9.92 -3.66
C SER A 50 -3.33 9.54 -2.21
N MET A 51 -4.28 9.79 -1.30
CA MET A 51 -4.10 9.57 0.13
C MET A 51 -5.11 8.56 0.65
N VAL A 52 -4.65 7.60 1.43
CA VAL A 52 -5.51 6.70 2.19
C VAL A 52 -5.62 7.23 3.61
N ILE A 53 -6.82 7.66 4.00
CA ILE A 53 -7.11 8.18 5.33
C ILE A 53 -7.94 7.19 6.14
N LEU A 54 -7.60 7.07 7.42
CA LEU A 54 -8.35 6.32 8.42
C LEU A 54 -9.15 7.30 9.27
N THR A 55 -10.47 7.11 9.28
CA THR A 55 -11.41 7.92 10.06
C THR A 55 -12.09 7.02 11.08
N LEU A 56 -12.35 7.55 12.28
CA LEU A 56 -13.14 6.85 13.30
C LEU A 56 -14.58 7.33 13.21
N GLN A 57 -15.51 6.40 13.07
CA GLN A 57 -16.93 6.67 13.09
C GLN A 57 -17.59 5.59 13.94
N GLU A 58 -18.22 5.97 15.07
CA GLU A 58 -18.98 5.06 15.94
C GLU A 58 -18.20 3.78 16.32
N ASP A 59 -17.00 3.95 16.85
CA ASP A 59 -16.06 2.87 17.23
C ASP A 59 -15.58 1.95 16.08
N LYS A 60 -15.89 2.29 14.82
CA LYS A 60 -15.39 1.60 13.63
C LYS A 60 -14.37 2.46 12.89
N VAL A 61 -13.33 1.80 12.39
CA VAL A 61 -12.33 2.40 11.51
C VAL A 61 -12.83 2.34 10.08
N ARG A 62 -13.02 3.50 9.46
CA ARG A 62 -13.35 3.64 8.04
C ARG A 62 -12.12 4.10 7.27
N THR A 63 -11.73 3.30 6.27
CA THR A 63 -10.67 3.62 5.32
C THR A 63 -11.26 4.32 4.10
N THR A 64 -10.72 5.48 3.74
CA THR A 64 -11.15 6.25 2.57
C THR A 64 -9.96 6.56 1.68
N LEU A 65 -10.06 6.26 0.38
CA LEU A 65 -9.11 6.70 -0.63
C LEU A 65 -9.53 8.06 -1.18
N ILE A 66 -8.64 9.03 -1.14
CA ILE A 66 -8.82 10.37 -1.68
C ILE A 66 -7.91 10.53 -2.90
N PRO A 67 -8.46 10.74 -4.10
CA PRO A 67 -7.65 11.05 -5.28
C PRO A 67 -6.84 12.33 -5.08
N GLY A 68 -5.56 12.34 -5.46
CA GLY A 68 -4.68 13.50 -5.19
C GLY A 68 -5.12 14.78 -5.90
N HIS A 69 -5.72 14.68 -7.09
CA HIS A 69 -6.30 15.83 -7.79
C HIS A 69 -7.49 16.45 -7.06
N ALA A 70 -8.12 15.74 -6.10
CA ALA A 70 -9.21 16.25 -5.29
C ALA A 70 -8.73 16.99 -4.03
N ILE A 71 -7.43 16.94 -3.71
CA ILE A 71 -6.84 17.54 -2.52
C ILE A 71 -6.38 18.95 -2.83
N LEU A 72 -6.91 19.92 -2.08
CA LEU A 72 -6.53 21.33 -2.18
C LEU A 72 -5.49 21.70 -1.12
N ASP A 73 -5.62 21.17 0.09
CA ASP A 73 -4.76 21.52 1.22
C ASP A 73 -4.73 20.40 2.27
N VAL A 74 -3.61 20.31 3.01
CA VAL A 74 -3.42 19.31 4.07
C VAL A 74 -2.76 19.99 5.27
N CYS A 75 -3.45 19.97 6.42
CA CYS A 75 -2.98 20.55 7.66
C CYS A 75 -2.83 19.46 8.73
N VAL A 76 -1.66 19.36 9.35
CA VAL A 76 -1.45 18.45 10.49
C VAL A 76 -2.15 19.00 11.73
N LYS A 77 -2.90 18.14 12.41
CA LYS A 77 -3.56 18.45 13.69
C LYS A 77 -3.01 17.56 14.80
N GLU A 78 -3.11 18.04 16.03
CA GLU A 78 -2.94 17.16 17.18
C GLU A 78 -4.13 16.19 17.25
N PRO A 79 -3.89 14.89 17.51
CA PRO A 79 -4.98 13.95 17.69
C PRO A 79 -5.72 14.27 18.99
N ASP A 80 -7.05 14.16 18.98
CA ASP A 80 -7.81 14.14 20.23
C ASP A 80 -7.34 12.98 21.10
N SER A 81 -7.16 13.23 22.40
CA SER A 81 -6.59 12.29 23.37
C SER A 81 -7.35 10.96 23.51
N SER A 82 -8.55 10.86 22.95
CA SER A 82 -9.40 9.67 22.91
C SER A 82 -9.13 8.74 21.72
N ILE A 83 -8.35 9.17 20.73
CA ILE A 83 -8.18 8.43 19.47
C ILE A 83 -6.98 7.48 19.54
N ASN A 84 -7.26 6.19 19.75
CA ASN A 84 -6.27 5.13 19.56
C ASN A 84 -6.08 4.84 18.06
N ILE A 85 -4.87 5.11 17.56
CA ILE A 85 -4.47 4.74 16.20
C ILE A 85 -4.53 3.20 16.08
N PRO A 86 -5.21 2.65 15.05
CA PRO A 86 -5.11 1.22 14.76
C PRO A 86 -3.67 0.88 14.42
N LYS A 87 -2.93 0.30 15.38
CA LYS A 87 -1.56 -0.16 15.13
C LYS A 87 -1.64 -1.24 14.06
N LYS A 88 -0.97 -1.03 12.93
CA LYS A 88 -0.68 -2.11 11.98
C LYS A 88 0.00 -3.21 12.78
N LYS A 89 -0.63 -4.39 12.89
CA LYS A 89 0.07 -5.59 13.36
C LYS A 89 1.26 -5.77 12.43
N SER A 90 2.48 -5.66 12.95
CA SER A 90 3.65 -6.09 12.20
C SER A 90 3.45 -7.58 11.94
N ILE A 91 3.35 -7.95 10.65
CA ILE A 91 3.39 -9.36 10.26
C ILE A 91 4.88 -9.72 10.25
N ASP A 92 5.45 -9.83 11.44
CA ASP A 92 6.73 -10.53 11.63
C ASP A 92 6.44 -12.02 11.63
N SER A 93 6.14 -12.58 10.45
CA SER A 93 6.04 -14.03 10.29
C SER A 93 7.19 -14.56 9.44
N ALA A 94 8.20 -15.06 10.15
CA ALA A 94 9.06 -16.19 9.81
C ALA A 94 9.82 -16.13 8.47
N ALA A 95 11.12 -15.83 8.53
CA ALA A 95 12.07 -16.07 7.44
C ALA A 95 12.01 -17.52 6.89
N VAL A 96 11.65 -18.50 7.74
CA VAL A 96 11.46 -19.91 7.35
C VAL A 96 10.27 -20.12 6.42
N CYS A 97 9.22 -19.28 6.53
CA CYS A 97 8.04 -19.36 5.66
C CYS A 97 8.31 -18.82 4.25
N LYS A 98 9.20 -17.81 4.13
CA LYS A 98 9.49 -17.12 2.87
C LYS A 98 10.10 -18.05 1.81
N THR A 99 11.07 -18.88 2.17
CA THR A 99 11.73 -19.79 1.22
C THR A 99 10.78 -20.87 0.70
N ASN A 100 10.00 -21.49 1.59
CA ASN A 100 9.03 -22.50 1.18
C ASN A 100 7.96 -21.90 0.27
N ARG A 101 7.41 -20.73 0.66
CA ARG A 101 6.44 -20.00 -0.15
C ARG A 101 7.01 -19.61 -1.53
N LYS A 102 8.26 -19.17 -1.61
CA LYS A 102 8.94 -18.86 -2.88
C LYS A 102 8.91 -20.05 -3.82
N GLN A 103 9.31 -21.23 -3.33
CA GLN A 103 9.35 -22.44 -4.14
C GLN A 103 7.97 -22.89 -4.59
N MET A 104 6.96 -22.80 -3.72
CA MET A 104 5.57 -23.07 -4.09
C MET A 104 5.09 -22.14 -5.21
N VAL A 105 5.29 -20.82 -5.09
CA VAL A 105 4.91 -19.87 -6.14
C VAL A 105 5.67 -20.14 -7.43
N LEU A 106 6.98 -20.33 -7.35
CA LEU A 106 7.82 -20.56 -8.52
C LEU A 106 7.40 -21.84 -9.26
N GLY A 107 7.18 -22.95 -8.53
CA GLY A 107 6.72 -24.21 -9.09
C GLY A 107 5.35 -24.09 -9.75
N TRP A 108 4.39 -23.49 -9.06
CA TRP A 108 3.04 -23.29 -9.57
C TRP A 108 3.01 -22.46 -10.86
N LEU A 109 3.81 -21.39 -10.93
CA LEU A 109 3.90 -20.57 -12.14
C LEU A 109 4.54 -21.34 -13.30
N LYS A 110 5.55 -22.19 -13.03
CA LYS A 110 6.15 -23.08 -14.05
C LYS A 110 5.16 -24.13 -14.56
N GLU A 111 4.35 -24.73 -13.70
CA GLU A 111 3.28 -25.66 -14.09
C GLU A 111 2.21 -24.99 -14.95
N ASN A 112 1.96 -23.70 -14.71
CA ASN A 112 1.11 -22.87 -15.56
C ASN A 112 1.85 -22.34 -16.81
N LEU A 113 3.01 -22.92 -17.15
CA LEU A 113 3.83 -22.63 -18.34
C LEU A 113 4.32 -21.17 -18.42
N LEU A 114 4.43 -20.48 -17.28
CA LEU A 114 5.02 -19.15 -17.23
C LEU A 114 6.55 -19.25 -17.21
N PRO A 115 7.26 -18.44 -18.03
CA PRO A 115 8.72 -18.45 -18.11
C PRO A 115 9.34 -17.66 -16.94
N VAL A 116 9.11 -18.13 -15.72
CA VAL A 116 9.60 -17.49 -14.49
C VAL A 116 11.05 -17.85 -14.19
N SER A 117 11.81 -16.86 -13.74
CA SER A 117 13.17 -17.01 -13.23
C SER A 117 13.33 -16.33 -11.88
N GLU A 118 14.40 -16.66 -11.18
CA GLU A 118 14.76 -16.00 -9.93
C GLU A 118 15.80 -14.92 -10.19
N MET A 119 15.57 -13.72 -9.66
CA MET A 119 16.54 -12.63 -9.69
C MET A 119 16.68 -12.06 -8.28
N ASN A 120 17.83 -12.30 -7.64
CA ASN A 120 18.04 -12.05 -6.21
C ASN A 120 16.98 -12.79 -5.37
N GLU A 121 16.24 -12.08 -4.52
CA GLU A 121 15.14 -12.63 -3.72
C GLU A 121 13.79 -12.64 -4.45
N ASN A 122 13.71 -12.13 -5.69
CA ASN A 122 12.44 -11.95 -6.38
C ASN A 122 12.18 -13.06 -7.41
N ILE A 123 10.90 -13.28 -7.73
CA ILE A 123 10.47 -14.08 -8.88
C ILE A 123 10.17 -13.11 -10.03
N VAL A 124 10.77 -13.30 -11.19
CA VAL A 124 10.62 -12.38 -12.34
C VAL A 124 10.18 -13.11 -13.60
N PHE A 125 9.33 -12.48 -14.41
CA PHE A 125 9.05 -12.88 -15.78
C PHE A 125 8.62 -11.66 -16.60
N GLY A 126 9.25 -11.43 -17.75
CA GLY A 126 8.99 -10.24 -18.56
C GLY A 126 9.16 -8.94 -17.74
N ASN A 127 8.09 -8.14 -17.66
CA ASN A 127 8.02 -6.89 -16.89
C ASN A 127 7.35 -7.06 -15.51
N VAL A 128 7.20 -8.30 -15.03
CA VAL A 128 6.57 -8.61 -13.74
C VAL A 128 7.62 -9.06 -12.75
N THR A 129 7.53 -8.54 -11.54
CA THR A 129 8.33 -8.95 -10.39
C THR A 129 7.40 -9.29 -9.24
N ILE A 130 7.55 -10.45 -8.63
CA ILE A 130 6.86 -10.84 -7.40
C ILE A 130 7.86 -10.72 -6.26
N LEU A 131 7.58 -9.81 -5.33
CA LEU A 131 8.43 -9.53 -4.19
C LEU A 131 8.12 -10.49 -3.03
N PRO A 132 9.07 -10.74 -2.11
CA PRO A 132 8.76 -11.37 -0.83
C PRO A 132 7.69 -10.56 -0.07
N PRO A 133 6.77 -11.19 0.68
CA PRO A 133 6.62 -12.64 0.95
C PRO A 133 5.81 -13.43 -0.09
N TYR A 134 5.79 -12.99 -1.36
CA TYR A 134 5.21 -13.68 -2.52
C TYR A 134 3.69 -13.93 -2.41
N GLN A 135 2.97 -12.93 -1.91
CA GLN A 135 1.52 -12.87 -1.91
C GLN A 135 0.99 -12.26 -3.21
N ILE A 136 -0.32 -12.39 -3.45
CA ILE A 136 -1.00 -11.76 -4.59
C ILE A 136 -0.89 -10.23 -4.58
N THR A 137 -0.67 -9.63 -3.41
CA THR A 137 -0.44 -8.19 -3.23
C THR A 137 0.99 -7.76 -3.54
N ASP A 138 1.91 -8.71 -3.69
CA ASP A 138 3.34 -8.44 -3.83
C ASP A 138 3.77 -8.48 -5.31
N ILE A 139 2.81 -8.44 -6.23
CA ILE A 139 3.00 -8.39 -7.67
C ILE A 139 3.27 -6.95 -8.11
N CYS A 140 4.41 -6.72 -8.74
CA CYS A 140 4.81 -5.44 -9.30
C CYS A 140 4.87 -5.53 -10.83
N THR A 141 4.03 -4.75 -11.51
CA THR A 141 4.05 -4.58 -12.97
C THR A 141 3.38 -3.27 -13.35
N ASN A 142 3.78 -2.69 -14.48
CA ASN A 142 3.12 -1.52 -15.07
C ASN A 142 1.92 -1.88 -15.96
N ASN A 143 1.58 -3.16 -16.10
CA ASN A 143 0.45 -3.63 -16.89
C ASN A 143 -0.63 -4.27 -15.99
N PRO A 144 -1.77 -3.59 -15.75
CA PRO A 144 -2.80 -4.08 -14.84
C PRO A 144 -3.47 -5.38 -15.33
N MET A 145 -3.54 -5.61 -16.65
CA MET A 145 -4.09 -6.86 -17.20
C MET A 145 -3.20 -8.05 -16.84
N VAL A 146 -1.88 -7.86 -16.89
CA VAL A 146 -0.91 -8.89 -16.48
C VAL A 146 -1.01 -9.16 -14.99
N ALA A 147 -1.14 -8.12 -14.16
CA ALA A 147 -1.38 -8.27 -12.72
C ALA A 147 -2.64 -9.10 -12.44
N MET A 148 -3.77 -8.76 -13.06
CA MET A 148 -5.03 -9.49 -12.89
C MET A 148 -4.92 -10.95 -13.30
N GLN A 149 -4.29 -11.25 -14.43
CA GLN A 149 -4.09 -12.63 -14.88
C GLN A 149 -3.22 -13.41 -13.90
N LEU A 150 -2.14 -12.82 -13.40
CA LEU A 150 -1.26 -13.47 -12.45
C LEU A 150 -1.98 -13.73 -11.11
N VAL A 151 -2.77 -12.77 -10.62
CA VAL A 151 -3.63 -12.97 -9.44
C VAL A 151 -4.58 -14.14 -9.66
N ASN A 152 -5.21 -14.24 -10.84
CA ASN A 152 -6.10 -15.36 -11.15
C ASN A 152 -5.37 -16.71 -11.18
N ILE A 153 -4.13 -16.76 -11.69
CA ILE A 153 -3.31 -17.97 -11.66
C ILE A 153 -2.95 -18.33 -10.22
N MET A 154 -2.48 -17.37 -9.43
CA MET A 154 -2.09 -17.60 -8.04
C MET A 154 -3.26 -18.04 -7.15
N ASN A 155 -4.46 -17.50 -7.36
CA ASN A 155 -5.67 -17.90 -6.63
C ASN A 155 -6.16 -19.31 -6.95
N LYS A 156 -5.71 -19.90 -8.07
CA LYS A 156 -6.02 -21.28 -8.44
C LYS A 156 -5.03 -22.31 -7.89
N MET A 157 -3.97 -21.86 -7.21
CA MET A 157 -3.01 -22.74 -6.56
C MET A 157 -3.70 -23.49 -5.41
N PRO A 158 -3.69 -24.83 -5.39
CA PRO A 158 -4.22 -25.60 -4.28
C PRO A 158 -3.50 -25.28 -2.96
N ASP A 159 -4.22 -25.34 -1.83
CA ASP A 159 -3.64 -25.10 -0.50
C ASP A 159 -2.58 -26.16 -0.12
N ASP A 160 -2.71 -27.37 -0.67
CA ASP A 160 -1.82 -28.52 -0.50
C ASP A 160 -0.78 -28.64 -1.61
N TYR A 161 -0.61 -27.60 -2.44
CA TYR A 161 0.37 -27.60 -3.52
C TYR A 161 1.79 -27.79 -2.97
N ASN A 162 2.47 -28.83 -3.47
CA ASN A 162 3.88 -29.07 -3.19
C ASN A 162 4.62 -29.14 -4.53
N PRO A 163 5.58 -28.23 -4.80
CA PRO A 163 6.36 -28.30 -6.03
C PRO A 163 7.12 -29.63 -6.09
N ALA A 164 7.06 -30.29 -7.24
CA ALA A 164 7.77 -31.54 -7.52
C ALA A 164 9.29 -31.37 -7.56
#